data_AF-A0A7V5YQW6-F1
#
_entry.id   AF-A0A7V5YQW6-F1
#
_cell.length_a   1.000
_cell.length_b   1.000
_cell.length_c   1.000
_cell.angle_alpha   90.00
_cell.angle_beta   90.00
_cell.angle_gamma   90.00
#
_symmetry.space_group_name_H-M   'P 1'
#
loop_
_entity.id
_entity.type
_entity.pdbx_description
1 polymer ?
#
loop_
_entity_poly.entity_id
_entity_poly.type
_entity_poly.pdbx_seq_one_letter_code
_entity_poly.pdbx_strand_id
1 'polypeptide(L)'
;MAGSETLTAARWMHPELDRCVHCGLCLSACPTYRVLGREADSPRGRIYQMIQVAHGNLPLSASVIRHLDLCVACRGCESACPSGVRYGELIEHARTLIEQTSVRPTFVRLARRLALRHLVLSPVMLRSAARLLWVYQRAGCRTVVRKARLLPSKLALADQFAPEIEPPSFYRYYGQTLPAQGTRRGRVAFFAGCIANVACA
;
A
#
# COMPACT_ATOMS: atom_id res chain seq x y z
N MET A 1 10.11 32.51 4.06
CA MET A 1 10.18 31.16 3.44
C MET A 1 10.96 30.16 4.30
N ALA A 2 12.01 30.56 5.03
CA ALA A 2 12.74 29.68 5.96
C ALA A 2 11.87 29.06 7.11
N GLY A 3 10.88 29.79 7.62
CA GLY A 3 10.06 29.34 8.76
C GLY A 3 9.08 28.19 8.46
N SER A 4 8.66 27.99 7.20
CA SER A 4 7.79 26.85 6.84
C SER A 4 8.59 25.57 6.58
N GLU A 5 9.83 25.70 6.11
CA GLU A 5 10.72 24.55 5.86
C GLU A 5 11.26 23.97 7.17
N THR A 6 11.61 24.81 8.15
CA THR A 6 12.06 24.37 9.48
C THR A 6 10.97 23.63 10.26
N LEU A 7 9.72 24.11 10.21
CA LEU A 7 8.56 23.41 10.79
C LEU A 7 8.27 22.09 10.07
N THR A 8 8.58 22.00 8.77
CA THR A 8 8.42 20.75 8.03
C THR A 8 9.50 19.75 8.42
N ALA A 9 10.77 20.17 8.53
CA ALA A 9 11.89 19.32 8.94
C ALA A 9 11.74 18.76 10.37
N ALA A 10 11.31 19.59 11.33
CA ALA A 10 11.08 19.15 12.71
C ALA A 10 10.05 18.02 12.81
N ARG A 11 9.06 17.98 11.91
CA ARG A 11 8.03 16.93 11.89
C ARG A 11 8.55 15.57 11.43
N TRP A 12 9.71 15.51 10.78
CA TRP A 12 10.35 14.25 10.38
C TRP A 12 11.14 13.60 11.52
N MET A 13 11.42 14.32 12.60
CA MET A 13 12.15 13.78 13.74
C MET A 13 11.35 12.65 14.40
N HIS A 14 11.96 11.47 14.50
CA HIS A 14 11.33 10.28 15.07
C HIS A 14 12.36 9.49 15.89
N PRO A 15 12.04 9.00 17.11
CA PRO A 15 13.01 8.36 18.01
C PRO A 15 13.74 7.15 17.42
N GLU A 16 13.12 6.46 16.46
CA GLU A 16 13.71 5.29 15.81
C GLU A 16 14.81 5.65 14.79
N LEU A 17 14.94 6.92 14.36
CA LEU A 17 15.99 7.33 13.42
C LEU A 17 17.38 7.17 14.04
N ASP A 18 17.54 7.60 15.30
CA ASP A 18 18.83 7.60 16.01
C ASP A 18 19.30 6.19 16.42
N ARG A 19 18.41 5.19 16.37
CA ARG A 19 18.74 3.80 16.69
C ARG A 19 19.51 3.10 15.56
N CYS A 20 19.48 3.63 14.35
CA CYS A 20 20.15 3.01 13.21
C CYS A 20 21.67 3.27 13.26
N VAL A 21 22.46 2.22 13.46
CA VAL A 21 23.93 2.30 13.46
C VAL A 21 24.55 2.10 12.06
N HIS A 22 23.73 2.11 11.00
CA HIS A 22 24.17 1.97 9.60
C HIS A 22 25.00 0.71 9.24
N CYS A 23 24.88 -0.38 10.00
CA CYS A 23 25.66 -1.62 9.81
C CYS A 23 25.36 -2.41 8.52
N GLY A 24 24.18 -2.24 7.91
CA GLY A 24 23.84 -2.90 6.64
C GLY A 24 23.30 -4.34 6.73
N LEU A 25 23.08 -4.89 7.93
CA LEU A 25 22.51 -6.25 8.09
C LEU A 25 21.09 -6.40 7.50
N CYS A 26 20.34 -5.30 7.41
CA CYS A 26 18.99 -5.27 6.84
C CYS A 26 18.94 -5.40 5.30
N LEU A 27 20.08 -5.32 4.62
CA LEU A 27 20.15 -5.30 3.16
C LEU A 27 19.65 -6.62 2.54
N SER A 28 20.15 -7.76 3.02
CA SER A 28 19.76 -9.10 2.53
C SER A 28 18.31 -9.46 2.88
N ALA A 29 17.77 -8.89 3.94
CA ALA A 29 16.38 -9.12 4.35
C ALA A 29 15.37 -8.28 3.53
N CYS A 30 15.82 -7.20 2.87
CA CYS A 30 14.94 -6.32 2.13
C CYS A 30 14.68 -6.83 0.69
N PRO A 31 13.43 -7.18 0.33
CA PRO A 31 13.14 -7.67 -1.01
C PRO A 31 13.35 -6.61 -2.09
N THR A 32 13.02 -5.35 -1.80
CA THR A 32 13.17 -4.27 -2.78
C THR A 32 14.65 -3.99 -3.11
N TYR A 33 15.51 -4.02 -2.10
CA TYR A 33 16.95 -3.88 -2.30
C TYR A 33 17.52 -5.05 -3.12
N ARG A 34 17.11 -6.29 -2.81
CA ARG A 34 17.55 -7.47 -3.56
C ARG A 34 17.22 -7.43 -5.05
N VAL A 35 16.09 -6.82 -5.40
CA VAL A 35 15.67 -6.68 -6.80
C VAL A 35 16.35 -5.47 -7.48
N LEU A 36 16.43 -4.33 -6.79
CA LEU A 36 16.89 -3.09 -7.40
C LEU A 36 18.41 -2.87 -7.32
N GLY A 37 19.09 -3.49 -6.35
CA GLY A 37 20.54 -3.36 -6.11
C GLY A 37 21.02 -1.97 -5.69
N ARG A 38 20.11 -1.02 -5.44
CA ARG A 38 20.43 0.37 -5.11
C ARG A 38 20.36 0.59 -3.61
N GLU A 39 21.44 1.11 -3.02
CA GLU A 39 21.50 1.38 -1.58
C GLU A 39 20.38 2.33 -1.11
N ALA A 40 20.02 3.33 -1.91
CA ALA A 40 18.93 4.26 -1.63
C ALA A 40 17.54 3.59 -1.49
N ASP A 41 17.36 2.41 -2.10
CA ASP A 41 16.15 1.58 -2.01
C ASP A 41 16.20 0.54 -0.89
N SER A 42 17.26 0.55 -0.08
CA SER A 42 17.39 -0.32 1.10
C SER A 42 16.77 0.30 2.35
N PRO A 43 16.49 -0.49 3.40
CA PRO A 43 15.98 0.04 4.66
C PRO A 43 16.98 1.04 5.28
N ARG A 44 18.27 0.72 5.26
CA ARG A 44 19.34 1.59 5.75
C ARG A 44 19.41 2.90 4.95
N GLY A 45 19.43 2.82 3.63
CA GLY A 45 19.51 4.00 2.77
C GLY A 45 18.27 4.88 2.84
N ARG A 46 17.09 4.30 3.09
CA ARG A 46 15.87 5.06 3.37
C ARG A 46 15.91 5.75 4.72
N ILE A 47 16.37 5.07 5.79
CA ILE A 47 16.59 5.72 7.10
C ILE A 47 17.57 6.89 6.94
N TYR A 48 18.68 6.69 6.22
CA TYR A 48 19.64 7.76 5.94
C TYR A 48 18.97 8.95 5.24
N GLN A 49 18.17 8.71 4.20
CA GLN A 49 17.40 9.79 3.56
C GLN A 49 16.44 10.48 4.54
N MET A 50 15.71 9.73 5.38
CA MET A 50 14.83 10.32 6.40
C MET A 50 15.60 11.20 7.39
N ILE A 51 16.77 10.77 7.85
CA ILE A 51 17.67 11.54 8.72
C ILE A 51 18.06 12.85 8.03
N GLN A 52 18.51 12.79 6.77
CA GLN A 52 18.90 14.00 6.03
C GLN A 52 17.72 14.95 5.79
N VAL A 53 16.51 14.44 5.55
CA VAL A 53 15.30 15.27 5.47
C VAL A 53 14.97 15.89 6.84
N ALA A 54 15.07 15.13 7.93
CA ALA A 54 14.79 15.61 9.28
C ALA A 54 15.74 16.72 9.74
N HIS A 55 17.01 16.66 9.33
CA HIS A 55 18.00 17.70 9.60
C HIS A 55 17.94 18.88 8.60
N GLY A 56 17.10 18.82 7.57
CA GLY A 56 17.02 19.87 6.53
C GLY A 56 18.19 19.86 5.53
N ASN A 57 19.06 18.85 5.57
CA ASN A 57 20.19 18.69 4.66
C ASN A 57 19.76 18.20 3.26
N LEU A 58 18.58 17.55 3.18
CA LEU A 58 18.04 17.02 1.94
C LEU A 58 16.58 17.47 1.79
N PRO A 59 16.19 18.15 0.70
CA PRO A 59 14.80 18.49 0.47
C PRO A 59 13.98 17.22 0.17
N LEU A 60 12.69 17.24 0.53
CA LEU A 60 11.74 16.19 0.20
C LEU A 60 11.39 16.22 -1.31
N SER A 61 12.35 15.78 -2.12
CA SER A 61 12.24 15.74 -3.58
C SER A 61 11.45 14.54 -4.07
N ALA A 62 11.03 14.58 -5.34
CA ALA A 62 10.37 13.44 -6.01
C ALA A 62 11.23 12.16 -5.98
N SER A 63 12.56 12.29 -5.98
CA SER A 63 13.48 11.15 -5.88
C SER A 63 13.41 10.48 -4.51
N VAL A 64 13.49 11.27 -3.43
CA VAL A 64 13.37 10.77 -2.04
C VAL A 64 12.02 10.09 -1.83
N ILE A 65 10.94 10.74 -2.26
CA ILE A 65 9.59 10.18 -2.18
C ILE A 65 9.52 8.84 -2.92
N ARG A 66 10.09 8.75 -4.12
CA ARG A 66 10.12 7.49 -4.89
C ARG A 66 10.84 6.37 -4.15
N HIS A 67 12.02 6.63 -3.58
CA HIS A 67 12.75 5.62 -2.83
C HIS A 67 11.95 5.11 -1.63
N LEU A 68 11.27 6.01 -0.91
CA LEU A 68 10.39 5.66 0.21
C LEU A 68 9.15 4.88 -0.26
N ASP A 69 8.52 5.28 -1.36
CA ASP A 69 7.30 4.64 -1.89
C ASP A 69 7.54 3.21 -2.39
N LEU A 70 8.75 2.90 -2.87
CA LEU A 70 9.13 1.54 -3.26
C LEU A 70 9.18 0.54 -2.09
N CYS A 71 9.11 1.02 -0.84
CA CYS A 71 9.03 0.12 0.31
C CYS A 71 7.68 -0.62 0.34
N VAL A 72 7.70 -1.95 0.26
CA VAL A 72 6.46 -2.76 0.34
C VAL A 72 5.97 -3.00 1.78
N ALA A 73 6.59 -2.35 2.78
CA ALA A 73 6.25 -2.47 4.21
C ALA A 73 6.18 -3.91 4.74
N CYS A 74 7.00 -4.83 4.20
CA CYS A 74 7.04 -6.24 4.61
C CYS A 74 7.65 -6.50 6.00
N ARG A 75 8.30 -5.49 6.60
CA ARG A 75 8.95 -5.53 7.93
C ARG A 75 10.05 -6.59 8.12
N GLY A 76 10.47 -7.32 7.07
CA GLY A 76 11.56 -8.30 7.17
C GLY A 76 12.92 -7.71 7.60
N CYS A 77 13.11 -6.40 7.47
CA CYS A 77 14.31 -5.71 7.95
C CYS A 77 14.36 -5.53 9.48
N GLU A 78 13.22 -5.58 10.18
CA GLU A 78 13.17 -5.42 11.63
C GLU A 78 13.76 -6.65 12.34
N SER A 79 13.42 -7.85 11.86
CA SER A 79 13.96 -9.10 12.42
C SER A 79 15.46 -9.27 12.20
N ALA A 80 16.00 -8.68 11.13
CA ALA A 80 17.44 -8.69 10.83
C ALA A 80 18.22 -7.60 11.58
N CYS A 81 17.54 -6.65 12.23
CA CYS A 81 18.20 -5.49 12.83
C CYS A 81 18.68 -5.80 14.26
N PRO A 82 20.00 -5.80 14.53
CA PRO A 82 20.50 -6.03 15.90
C PRO A 82 20.17 -4.86 16.84
N SER A 83 20.02 -3.65 16.31
CA SER A 83 19.66 -2.44 17.06
C SER A 83 18.16 -2.33 17.35
N GLY A 84 17.34 -3.26 16.85
CA GLY A 84 15.89 -3.29 17.11
C GLY A 84 15.13 -2.08 16.55
N VAL A 85 15.56 -1.52 15.42
CA VAL A 85 14.87 -0.39 14.78
C VAL A 85 13.48 -0.82 14.30
N ARG A 86 12.43 -0.14 14.77
CA ARG A 86 11.05 -0.36 14.33
C ARG A 86 10.79 0.37 13.01
N TYR A 87 11.35 -0.18 11.93
CA TYR A 87 11.31 0.40 10.58
C TYR A 87 9.88 0.66 10.07
N GLY A 88 8.91 -0.17 10.44
CA GLY A 88 7.50 -0.03 10.10
C GLY A 88 6.92 1.31 10.57
N GLU A 89 7.24 1.72 11.79
CA GLU A 89 6.82 3.02 12.33
C GLU A 89 7.42 4.18 11.53
N LEU A 90 8.72 4.08 11.19
CA LEU A 90 9.41 5.09 10.39
C LEU A 90 8.79 5.28 9.01
N ILE A 91 8.53 4.19 8.28
CA ILE A 91 7.99 4.30 6.92
C ILE A 91 6.53 4.76 6.91
N GLU A 92 5.72 4.36 7.92
CA GLU A 92 4.34 4.82 8.09
C GLU A 92 4.29 6.32 8.44
N HIS A 93 5.17 6.76 9.34
CA HIS A 93 5.32 8.17 9.69
C HIS A 93 5.74 9.00 8.47
N ALA A 94 6.79 8.57 7.75
CA ALA A 94 7.26 9.23 6.54
C ALA A 94 6.15 9.37 5.49
N ARG A 95 5.39 8.29 5.21
CA ARG A 95 4.27 8.31 4.27
C ARG A 95 3.15 9.25 4.70
N THR A 96 2.89 9.35 6.00
CA THR A 96 1.89 10.27 6.54
C THR A 96 2.29 11.72 6.28
N LEU A 97 3.56 12.07 6.51
CA LEU A 97 4.09 13.40 6.20
C LEU A 97 4.08 13.69 4.69
N ILE A 98 4.49 12.73 3.86
CA ILE A 98 4.43 12.85 2.39
C ILE A 98 2.99 13.10 1.93
N GLU A 99 2.00 12.35 2.42
CA GLU A 99 0.60 12.52 2.03
C GLU A 99 0.05 13.89 2.47
N GLN A 100 0.46 14.40 3.63
CA GLN A 100 0.04 15.71 4.13
C GLN A 100 0.64 16.88 3.34
N THR A 101 1.87 16.74 2.85
CA THR A 101 2.54 17.73 2.00
C THR A 101 2.16 17.60 0.52
N SER A 102 1.66 16.45 0.10
CA SER A 102 1.28 16.19 -1.29
C SER A 102 0.07 17.01 -1.74
N VAL A 103 0.27 17.88 -2.73
CA VAL A 103 -0.82 18.62 -3.37
C VAL A 103 -1.55 17.69 -4.34
N ARG A 104 -2.75 17.23 -3.94
CA ARG A 104 -3.64 16.45 -4.80
C ARG A 104 -4.83 17.28 -5.27
N PRO A 105 -5.29 17.09 -6.53
CA PRO A 105 -6.51 17.72 -7.01
C PRO A 105 -7.69 17.40 -6.08
N THR A 106 -8.55 18.39 -5.82
CA THR A 106 -9.71 18.28 -4.92
C THR A 106 -10.63 17.11 -5.29
N PHE A 107 -10.85 16.91 -6.59
CA PHE A 107 -11.62 15.78 -7.11
C PHE A 107 -11.04 14.42 -6.68
N VAL A 108 -9.72 14.22 -6.77
CA VAL A 108 -9.06 12.97 -6.36
C VAL A 108 -9.20 12.74 -4.85
N ARG A 109 -9.07 13.82 -4.06
CA ARG A 109 -9.27 13.76 -2.60
C ARG A 109 -10.69 13.36 -2.23
N LEU A 110 -11.68 13.95 -2.91
CA LEU A 110 -13.10 13.65 -2.70
C LEU A 110 -13.42 12.22 -3.13
N ALA A 111 -13.02 11.80 -4.33
CA ALA A 111 -13.22 10.44 -4.82
C ALA A 111 -12.61 9.39 -3.89
N ARG A 112 -11.36 9.60 -3.42
CA ARG A 112 -10.71 8.71 -2.45
C ARG A 112 -11.48 8.67 -1.13
N ARG A 113 -11.93 9.82 -0.61
CA ARG A 113 -12.72 9.88 0.62
C ARG A 113 -14.04 9.14 0.48
N LEU A 114 -14.76 9.33 -0.63
CA LEU A 114 -16.03 8.65 -0.89
C LEU A 114 -15.84 7.14 -1.06
N ALA A 115 -14.83 6.73 -1.84
CA ALA A 115 -14.51 5.32 -2.03
C ALA A 115 -14.16 4.65 -0.69
N LEU A 116 -13.25 5.24 0.09
CA LEU A 116 -12.83 4.65 1.36
C LEU A 116 -13.92 4.70 2.43
N ARG A 117 -14.69 5.79 2.56
CA ARG A 117 -15.70 5.92 3.63
C ARG A 117 -17.05 5.28 3.33
N HIS A 118 -17.48 5.27 2.07
CA HIS A 118 -18.82 4.79 1.71
C HIS A 118 -18.77 3.48 0.93
N LEU A 119 -17.94 3.39 -0.12
CA LEU A 119 -17.91 2.19 -0.96
C LEU A 119 -17.31 0.98 -0.25
N VAL A 120 -16.13 1.13 0.37
CA VAL A 120 -15.41 0.02 1.01
C VAL A 120 -16.08 -0.41 2.32
N LEU A 121 -16.65 0.53 3.09
CA LEU A 121 -17.32 0.22 4.36
C LEU A 121 -18.73 -0.36 4.18
N SER A 122 -19.44 -0.06 3.09
CA SER A 122 -20.81 -0.53 2.88
C SER A 122 -20.84 -1.86 2.11
N PRO A 123 -21.26 -2.98 2.74
CA PRO A 123 -21.34 -4.28 2.06
C PRO A 123 -22.33 -4.28 0.89
N VAL A 124 -23.37 -3.43 0.92
CA VAL A 124 -24.35 -3.33 -0.17
C VAL A 124 -23.72 -2.64 -1.37
N MET A 125 -23.06 -1.50 -1.16
CA MET A 125 -22.41 -0.76 -2.25
C MET A 125 -21.28 -1.58 -2.87
N LEU A 126 -20.47 -2.25 -2.04
CA LEU A 126 -19.36 -3.07 -2.51
C LEU A 126 -19.85 -4.25 -3.35
N ARG A 127 -20.93 -4.93 -2.92
CA ARG A 127 -21.57 -6.01 -3.69
C ARG A 127 -22.14 -5.51 -5.03
N SER A 128 -22.79 -4.36 -5.04
CA SER A 128 -23.34 -3.77 -6.27
C SER A 128 -22.22 -3.37 -7.24
N ALA A 129 -21.15 -2.74 -6.75
CA ALA A 129 -19.99 -2.39 -7.55
C ALA A 129 -19.28 -3.63 -8.11
N ALA A 130 -19.13 -4.68 -7.29
CA ALA A 130 -18.56 -5.95 -7.73
C ALA A 130 -19.42 -6.63 -8.80
N ARG A 131 -20.75 -6.61 -8.67
CA ARG A 131 -21.67 -7.14 -9.71
C ARG A 131 -21.56 -6.36 -11.02
N LEU A 132 -21.49 -5.04 -10.96
CA LEU A 132 -21.31 -4.21 -12.16
C LEU A 132 -19.97 -4.52 -12.83
N LEU A 133 -18.90 -4.64 -12.03
CA LEU A 133 -17.58 -5.01 -12.52
C LEU A 133 -17.57 -6.42 -13.13
N TRP A 134 -18.27 -7.37 -12.53
CA TRP A 134 -18.45 -8.73 -13.07
C TRP A 134 -19.17 -8.72 -14.41
N VAL A 135 -20.27 -7.97 -14.56
CA VAL A 135 -20.98 -7.82 -15.84
C VAL A 135 -20.04 -7.24 -16.90
N TYR A 136 -19.28 -6.19 -16.55
CA TYR A 136 -18.30 -5.59 -17.44
C TYR A 136 -17.18 -6.57 -17.86
N GLN A 137 -16.71 -7.42 -16.93
CA GLN A 137 -15.70 -8.44 -17.22
C GLN A 137 -16.27 -9.55 -18.12
N ARG A 138 -17.47 -10.04 -17.80
CA ARG A 138 -18.12 -11.15 -18.51
C ARG A 138 -18.62 -10.77 -19.89
N ALA A 139 -19.05 -9.52 -20.09
CA ALA A 139 -19.44 -8.99 -21.39
C ALA A 139 -18.26 -8.83 -22.36
N GLY A 140 -17.02 -9.12 -21.94
CA GLY A 140 -15.82 -8.98 -22.77
C GLY A 140 -15.44 -7.52 -23.06
N CYS A 141 -16.17 -6.56 -22.48
CA CYS A 141 -15.90 -5.12 -22.60
C CYS A 141 -14.47 -4.79 -22.17
N ARG A 142 -13.94 -5.48 -21.15
CA ARG A 142 -12.54 -5.36 -20.71
C ARG A 142 -11.55 -5.57 -21.85
N THR A 143 -11.76 -6.60 -22.67
CA THR A 143 -10.87 -6.93 -23.79
C THR A 143 -10.97 -5.91 -24.91
N VAL A 144 -12.20 -5.46 -25.22
CA VAL A 144 -12.46 -4.46 -26.27
C VAL A 144 -11.86 -3.11 -25.88
N VAL A 145 -12.12 -2.65 -24.65
CA VAL A 145 -11.65 -1.36 -24.14
C VAL A 145 -10.12 -1.30 -24.08
N ARG A 146 -9.47 -2.41 -23.69
CA ARG A 146 -8.00 -2.52 -23.70
C ARG A 146 -7.41 -2.51 -25.10
N LYS A 147 -7.99 -3.28 -26.04
CA LYS A 147 -7.52 -3.31 -27.44
C LYS A 147 -7.72 -1.98 -28.14
N ALA A 148 -8.86 -1.34 -27.94
CA ALA A 148 -9.21 -0.08 -28.58
C ALA A 148 -8.56 1.15 -27.93
N ARG A 149 -7.85 0.98 -26.80
CA ARG A 149 -7.17 2.07 -26.04
C ARG A 149 -8.09 3.28 -25.77
N LEU A 150 -9.38 3.02 -25.57
CA LEU A 150 -10.41 4.06 -25.43
C LEU A 150 -10.38 4.77 -24.07
N LEU A 151 -9.69 4.21 -23.08
CA LEU A 151 -9.61 4.80 -21.75
C LEU A 151 -8.40 5.72 -21.61
N PRO A 152 -8.55 6.88 -20.92
CA PRO A 152 -7.41 7.69 -20.52
C PRO A 152 -6.49 6.91 -19.57
N SER A 153 -5.20 7.27 -19.56
CA SER A 153 -4.13 6.52 -18.87
C SER A 153 -4.45 6.10 -17.43
N LYS A 154 -5.10 6.98 -16.65
CA LYS A 154 -5.48 6.69 -15.25
C LYS A 154 -6.60 5.65 -15.14
N LEU A 155 -7.59 5.69 -16.03
CA LEU A 155 -8.68 4.71 -16.03
C LEU A 155 -8.23 3.37 -16.61
N ALA A 156 -7.33 3.39 -17.59
CA ALA A 156 -6.69 2.18 -18.09
C ALA A 156 -5.90 1.47 -16.98
N LEU A 157 -5.18 2.22 -16.15
CA LEU A 157 -4.45 1.68 -15.00
C LEU A 157 -5.41 1.13 -13.93
N ALA A 158 -6.52 1.81 -13.66
CA ALA A 158 -7.56 1.32 -12.75
C ALA A 158 -8.19 0.00 -13.24
N ASP A 159 -8.46 -0.13 -14.54
CA ASP A 159 -8.96 -1.36 -15.15
C ASP A 159 -7.92 -2.51 -15.10
N GLN A 160 -6.63 -2.19 -15.22
CA GLN A 160 -5.53 -3.16 -15.08
C GLN A 160 -5.48 -3.77 -13.70
N PHE A 161 -5.59 -2.94 -12.65
CA PHE A 161 -5.57 -3.39 -11.26
C PHE A 161 -6.95 -3.83 -10.72
N ALA A 162 -8.00 -3.77 -11.54
CA ALA A 162 -9.32 -4.25 -11.13
C ALA A 162 -9.26 -5.78 -10.89
N PRO A 163 -9.69 -6.25 -9.70
CA PRO A 163 -9.68 -7.67 -9.37
C PRO A 163 -10.68 -8.41 -10.25
N GLU A 164 -10.39 -9.69 -10.51
CA GLU A 164 -11.37 -10.59 -11.10
C GLU A 164 -12.44 -10.92 -10.07
N ILE A 165 -13.71 -10.83 -10.47
CA ILE A 165 -14.84 -11.05 -9.57
C ILE A 165 -15.39 -12.45 -9.84
N GLU A 166 -15.37 -13.30 -8.82
CA GLU A 166 -15.90 -14.66 -8.90
C GLU A 166 -17.18 -14.79 -8.04
N PRO A 167 -18.37 -14.90 -8.65
CA PRO A 167 -19.58 -15.28 -7.94
C PRO A 167 -19.59 -16.80 -7.66
N PRO A 168 -20.08 -17.26 -6.49
CA PRO A 168 -20.75 -16.50 -5.44
C PRO A 168 -19.78 -15.76 -4.52
N SER A 169 -20.14 -14.53 -4.12
CA SER A 169 -19.36 -13.74 -3.15
C SER A 169 -19.24 -14.44 -1.79
N PHE A 170 -18.08 -14.34 -1.14
CA PHE A 170 -17.84 -14.90 0.20
C PHE A 170 -18.86 -14.42 1.25
N TYR A 171 -19.51 -13.26 1.02
CA TYR A 171 -20.61 -12.78 1.86
C TYR A 171 -21.70 -13.84 2.14
N ARG A 172 -21.92 -14.81 1.25
CA ARG A 172 -22.89 -15.88 1.43
C ARG A 172 -22.48 -16.89 2.51
N TYR A 173 -21.18 -17.04 2.76
CA TYR A 173 -20.62 -18.02 3.70
C TYR A 173 -20.41 -17.45 5.11
N TYR A 174 -20.69 -16.17 5.34
CA TYR A 174 -20.60 -15.60 6.69
C TYR A 174 -21.54 -16.32 7.66
N GLY A 175 -20.98 -16.71 8.81
CA GLY A 175 -21.70 -17.47 9.85
C GLY A 175 -21.85 -18.97 9.52
N GLN A 176 -21.37 -19.44 8.37
CA GLN A 176 -21.43 -20.85 8.00
C GLN A 176 -20.12 -21.55 8.34
N THR A 177 -20.21 -22.83 8.70
CA THR A 177 -19.04 -23.71 8.83
C THR A 177 -18.96 -24.56 7.57
N LEU A 178 -17.88 -24.39 6.79
CA LEU A 178 -17.62 -25.22 5.62
C LEU A 178 -17.01 -26.56 6.07
N PRO A 179 -17.49 -27.71 5.57
CA PRO A 179 -16.91 -29.02 5.90
C PRO A 179 -15.50 -29.14 5.30
N ALA A 180 -14.63 -29.92 5.95
CA ALA A 180 -13.30 -30.21 5.43
C ALA A 180 -13.41 -31.08 4.17
N GLN A 181 -12.66 -30.72 3.12
CA GLN A 181 -12.46 -31.60 1.98
C GLN A 181 -11.36 -32.61 2.34
N GLY A 182 -11.74 -33.87 2.52
CA GLY A 182 -10.84 -34.94 2.94
C GLY A 182 -10.67 -35.04 4.46
N THR A 183 -9.47 -35.41 4.93
CA THR A 183 -9.20 -35.65 6.34
C THR A 183 -9.21 -34.34 7.15
N ARG A 184 -10.06 -34.27 8.18
CA ARG A 184 -10.17 -33.11 9.07
C ARG A 184 -8.92 -32.98 9.95
N ARG A 185 -8.09 -31.95 9.70
CA ARG A 185 -6.89 -31.63 10.53
C ARG A 185 -7.15 -30.63 11.66
N GLY A 186 -8.20 -29.81 11.55
CA GLY A 186 -8.49 -28.78 12.53
C GLY A 186 -9.68 -27.91 12.12
N ARG A 187 -10.01 -26.92 12.94
CA ARG A 187 -10.98 -25.86 12.62
C ARG A 187 -10.23 -24.53 12.61
N VAL A 188 -10.42 -23.75 11.56
CA VAL A 188 -9.84 -22.41 11.43
C VAL A 188 -10.96 -21.40 11.26
N ALA A 189 -10.78 -20.21 11.84
CA ALA A 189 -11.64 -19.07 11.55
C ALA A 189 -11.02 -18.29 10.38
N PHE A 190 -11.79 -18.07 9.32
CA PHE A 190 -11.33 -17.31 8.16
C PHE A 190 -11.89 -15.89 8.20
N PHE A 191 -10.99 -14.90 8.27
CA PHE A 191 -11.36 -13.49 8.18
C PHE A 191 -11.21 -13.02 6.73
N ALA A 192 -12.34 -12.93 6.02
CA ALA A 192 -12.36 -12.35 4.69
C ALA A 192 -12.31 -10.82 4.78
N GLY A 193 -11.29 -10.21 4.15
CA GLY A 193 -11.18 -8.76 4.02
C GLY A 193 -12.26 -8.16 3.12
N CYS A 194 -12.42 -6.83 3.12
CA CYS A 194 -13.47 -6.13 2.35
C CYS A 194 -13.49 -6.54 0.87
N ILE A 195 -12.35 -6.45 0.19
CA ILE A 195 -12.24 -6.79 -1.24
C ILE A 195 -12.25 -8.31 -1.45
N ALA A 196 -11.60 -9.07 -0.57
CA ALA A 196 -11.58 -10.54 -0.63
C ALA A 196 -13.00 -11.11 -0.61
N ASN A 197 -13.95 -10.46 0.08
CA ASN A 197 -15.35 -10.89 0.11
C ASN A 197 -16.05 -10.92 -1.25
N VAL A 198 -15.55 -10.15 -2.22
CA VAL A 198 -16.14 -10.04 -3.55
C VAL A 198 -15.24 -10.59 -4.66
N ALA A 199 -13.94 -10.68 -4.42
CA ALA A 199 -12.94 -11.08 -5.42
C ALA A 199 -12.39 -12.50 -5.22
N CYS A 200 -12.60 -13.12 -4.06
CA CYS A 200 -12.15 -14.49 -3.80
C CYS A 200 -13.37 -15.37 -3.49
N ALA A 201 -13.54 -16.45 -4.26
CA ALA A 201 -14.49 -17.52 -3.99
C ALA A 201 -13.85 -18.59 -3.09
#